data_AF-A0A358UYK2-F1
#
_entry.id   AF-A0A358UYK2-F1
#
_cell.length_a   1.000
_cell.length_b   1.000
_cell.length_c   1.000
_cell.angle_alpha   90.00
_cell.angle_beta   90.00
_cell.angle_gamma   90.00
#
_symmetry.space_group_name_H-M   'P 1'
#
loop_
_entity.id
_entity.type
_entity.pdbx_description
1 polymer ?
#
loop_
_entity_poly.entity_id
_entity_poly.type
_entity_poly.pdbx_seq_one_letter_code
_entity_poly.pdbx_strand_id
1 'polypeptide(L)'
;MIAEKEGMPPKFKKALGAVVDKRIIDMQTPITSDGAFRFFFEGEPEELELVRHTAAHVMAQAVRDIFPDTLFAIGPTIEDGFYYDFD
;
A
#
# COMPACT_ATOMS: atom_id res chain seq x y z
N MET A 1 -1.12 15.82 2.42
CA MET A 1 -1.59 15.66 3.82
C MET A 1 -1.43 14.19 4.16
N ILE A 2 -0.62 13.84 5.16
CA ILE A 2 -0.58 12.45 5.68
C ILE A 2 -1.81 12.30 6.57
N ALA A 3 -2.62 11.26 6.36
CA ALA A 3 -3.83 11.05 7.15
C ALA A 3 -3.44 10.44 8.51
N GLU A 4 -3.20 11.28 9.51
CA GLU A 4 -3.08 10.83 10.90
C GLU A 4 -4.44 10.28 11.37
N LYS A 5 -4.46 9.06 11.91
CA LYS A 5 -5.71 8.40 12.39
C LYS A 5 -6.19 8.95 13.75
N GLU A 6 -5.45 9.87 14.37
CA GLU A 6 -5.87 10.54 15.61
C GLU A 6 -7.04 11.51 15.34
N GLY A 7 -8.04 11.53 16.22
CA GLY A 7 -9.26 12.34 16.04
C GLY A 7 -10.23 11.86 14.94
N MET A 8 -9.86 10.85 14.15
CA MET A 8 -10.70 10.33 13.07
C MET A 8 -11.92 9.55 13.64
N PRO A 9 -13.13 9.73 13.07
CA PRO A 9 -14.30 8.95 13.46
C PRO A 9 -14.02 7.43 13.42
N PRO A 10 -14.58 6.63 14.34
CA PRO A 10 -14.23 5.21 14.51
C PRO A 10 -14.26 4.38 13.22
N LYS A 11 -15.21 4.66 12.33
CA LYS A 11 -15.32 3.97 11.04
C LYS A 11 -14.05 4.11 10.19
N PHE A 12 -13.41 5.27 10.18
CA PHE A 12 -12.26 5.52 9.33
C PHE A 12 -10.95 4.98 9.90
N LYS A 13 -10.88 4.71 11.21
CA LYS A 13 -9.74 3.99 11.80
C LYS A 13 -9.58 2.59 11.19
N LYS A 14 -10.70 2.00 10.75
CA LYS A 14 -10.75 0.69 10.07
C LYS A 14 -10.47 0.75 8.57
N ALA A 15 -10.26 1.93 7.98
CA ALA A 15 -9.91 2.02 6.57
C ALA A 15 -8.56 1.32 6.33
N LEU A 16 -8.52 0.50 5.28
CA LEU A 16 -7.32 -0.21 4.84
C LEU A 16 -6.47 0.71 3.96
N GLY A 17 -7.10 1.39 3.00
CA GLY A 17 -6.47 2.36 2.13
C GLY A 17 -7.51 3.26 1.46
N ALA A 18 -7.13 3.88 0.35
CA ALA A 18 -8.03 4.69 -0.45
C ALA A 18 -7.88 4.45 -1.95
N VAL A 19 -8.94 4.78 -2.70
CA VAL A 19 -8.92 4.89 -4.15
C VAL A 19 -8.90 6.38 -4.51
N VAL A 20 -7.90 6.79 -5.29
CA VAL A 20 -7.78 8.12 -5.89
C VAL A 20 -7.79 7.97 -7.40
N ASP A 21 -8.82 8.46 -8.07
CA ASP A 21 -8.97 8.38 -9.53
C ASP A 21 -8.61 7.00 -10.12
N LYS A 22 -9.15 5.94 -9.48
CA LYS A 22 -8.96 4.50 -9.81
C LYS A 22 -7.63 3.88 -9.37
N ARG A 23 -6.74 4.63 -8.72
CA ARG A 23 -5.51 4.08 -8.15
C ARG A 23 -5.71 3.72 -6.69
N ILE A 24 -5.32 2.52 -6.31
CA ILE A 24 -5.27 2.08 -4.93
C ILE A 24 -4.02 2.68 -4.30
N ILE A 25 -4.18 3.36 -3.17
CA ILE A 25 -3.10 3.94 -2.38
C ILE A 25 -3.20 3.50 -0.92
N ASP A 26 -2.06 3.32 -0.27
CA ASP A 26 -2.00 3.12 1.18
C ASP A 26 -2.27 4.42 1.95
N MET A 27 -2.27 4.34 3.28
CA MET A 27 -2.56 5.47 4.17
C MET A 27 -1.40 6.46 4.33
N GLN A 28 -0.19 6.11 3.89
CA GLN A 28 1.01 6.94 3.99
C GLN A 28 1.26 7.75 2.71
N THR A 29 0.72 7.30 1.58
CA THR A 29 0.85 7.92 0.27
C THR A 29 0.22 9.32 0.27
N PRO A 30 1.00 10.39 0.04
CA PRO A 30 0.47 11.74 -0.01
C PRO A 30 -0.44 11.95 -1.22
N ILE A 31 -1.62 12.52 -0.98
CA ILE A 31 -2.48 13.02 -2.06
C ILE A 31 -1.94 14.39 -2.50
N THR A 32 -1.57 14.51 -3.78
CA THR A 32 -0.92 15.69 -4.37
C THR A 32 -1.73 16.35 -5.48
N SER A 33 -2.89 15.78 -5.82
CA SER A 33 -3.80 16.30 -6.85
C SER A 33 -5.25 16.10 -6.41
N ASP A 34 -6.13 16.96 -6.93
CA ASP A 34 -7.57 16.83 -6.76
C ASP A 34 -8.10 15.67 -7.59
N GLY A 35 -9.11 14.96 -7.08
CA GLY A 35 -9.66 13.78 -7.74
C GLY A 35 -10.78 13.13 -6.95
N ALA A 36 -11.41 12.12 -7.55
CA ALA A 36 -12.38 11.29 -6.86
C ALA A 36 -11.67 10.46 -5.79
N PHE A 37 -12.12 10.60 -4.53
CA PHE A 37 -11.52 9.96 -3.37
C PHE A 37 -12.55 9.09 -2.63
N ARG A 38 -12.15 7.87 -2.27
CA ARG A 38 -12.95 6.98 -1.41
C ARG A 38 -12.04 6.09 -0.57
N PHE A 39 -12.34 5.96 0.73
CA PHE A 39 -11.74 4.90 1.54
C PHE A 39 -12.31 3.54 1.15
N PHE A 40 -11.49 2.50 1.25
CA PHE A 40 -11.95 1.13 1.20
C PHE A 40 -11.61 0.36 2.49
N PHE A 41 -12.37 -0.71 2.71
CA PHE A 41 -12.38 -1.51 3.93
C PHE A 41 -12.22 -3.00 3.60
N GLU A 42 -12.14 -3.81 4.65
CA GLU A 42 -12.13 -5.27 4.56
C GLU A 42 -13.34 -5.80 3.78
N GLY A 43 -13.10 -6.79 2.91
CA GLY A 43 -14.09 -7.42 2.03
C GLY A 43 -14.33 -6.68 0.71
N GLU A 44 -13.68 -5.54 0.48
CA GLU A 44 -13.80 -4.80 -0.79
C GLU A 44 -12.74 -5.25 -1.82
N PRO A 45 -13.03 -5.10 -3.13
CA PRO A 45 -12.16 -5.62 -4.21
C PRO A 45 -10.71 -5.14 -4.15
N GLU A 46 -10.47 -3.95 -3.62
CA GLU A 46 -9.15 -3.31 -3.51
C GLU A 46 -8.27 -3.92 -2.40
N GLU A 47 -8.85 -4.67 -1.45
CA GLU A 47 -8.16 -5.23 -0.29
C GLU A 47 -6.96 -6.11 -0.70
N LEU A 48 -7.18 -7.05 -1.62
CA LEU A 48 -6.18 -8.05 -1.96
C LEU A 48 -4.95 -7.42 -2.62
N GLU A 49 -5.15 -6.40 -3.45
CA GLU A 49 -4.07 -5.65 -4.07
C GLU A 49 -3.22 -4.90 -3.03
N LEU A 50 -3.88 -4.25 -2.05
CA LEU A 50 -3.18 -3.56 -0.96
C LEU A 50 -2.36 -4.53 -0.08
N VAL A 51 -2.93 -5.71 0.23
CA VAL A 51 -2.22 -6.75 1.00
C VAL A 51 -1.00 -7.24 0.25
N ARG A 52 -1.11 -7.50 -1.06
CA ARG A 52 0.02 -7.91 -1.90
C ARG A 52 1.10 -6.83 -1.98
N HIS A 53 0.71 -5.57 -2.08
CA HIS A 53 1.65 -4.44 -2.09
C HIS A 53 2.42 -4.35 -0.76
N THR A 54 1.71 -4.45 0.37
CA THR A 54 2.33 -4.44 1.70
C THR A 54 3.28 -5.64 1.88
N ALA A 55 2.87 -6.83 1.43
CA ALA A 55 3.70 -8.04 1.50
C ALA A 55 4.97 -7.93 0.65
N ALA A 56 4.93 -7.28 -0.51
CA ALA A 56 6.12 -6.98 -1.31
C ALA A 56 7.12 -6.12 -0.54
N HIS A 57 6.64 -5.09 0.18
CA HIS A 57 7.48 -4.25 1.03
C HIS A 57 8.09 -5.02 2.22
N VAL A 58 7.31 -5.88 2.88
CA VAL A 58 7.81 -6.74 3.97
C VAL A 58 8.91 -7.67 3.45
N MET A 59 8.72 -8.28 2.27
CA MET A 59 9.75 -9.11 1.64
C MET A 59 11.02 -8.32 1.33
N ALA A 60 10.90 -7.14 0.72
CA ALA A 60 12.06 -6.29 0.42
C ALA A 60 12.83 -5.89 1.67
N GLN A 61 12.13 -5.54 2.75
CA GLN A 61 12.77 -5.24 4.03
C GLN A 61 13.52 -6.45 4.58
N ALA A 62 12.88 -7.63 4.60
CA ALA A 62 13.50 -8.85 5.09
C ALA A 62 14.72 -9.28 4.25
N VAL A 63 14.66 -9.13 2.92
CA VAL A 63 15.79 -9.42 2.02
C VAL A 63 16.96 -8.51 2.36
N ARG A 64 16.74 -7.20 2.52
CA ARG A 64 17.82 -6.26 2.88
C ARG A 64 18.40 -6.52 4.27
N ASP A 65 17.61 -6.99 5.22
CA ASP A 65 18.11 -7.36 6.55
C ASP A 65 19.06 -8.57 6.49
N ILE A 66 18.81 -9.51 5.57
CA ILE A 66 19.65 -10.72 5.36
C ILE A 66 20.84 -10.42 4.42
N PHE A 67 20.63 -9.58 3.40
CA PHE A 67 21.59 -9.19 2.37
C PHE A 67 21.70 -7.66 2.34
N PRO A 68 22.57 -7.06 3.19
CA PRO A 68 22.61 -5.62 3.39
C PRO A 68 22.97 -4.80 2.15
N ASP A 69 23.71 -5.38 1.21
CA ASP A 69 24.16 -4.72 -0.01
C ASP A 69 23.16 -4.82 -1.17
N THR A 70 22.00 -5.47 -0.97
CA THR A 70 20.97 -5.62 -2.01
C THR A 70 20.39 -4.28 -2.44
N LEU A 71 20.32 -4.08 -3.75
CA LEU A 71 19.69 -2.92 -4.38
C LEU A 71 18.24 -3.25 -4.81
N PHE A 72 17.34 -2.31 -4.57
CA PHE A 72 15.92 -2.44 -4.93
C PHE A 72 15.66 -1.86 -6.33
N ALA A 73 15.02 -2.64 -7.21
CA ALA A 73 14.59 -2.18 -8.53
C ALA A 73 13.08 -1.89 -8.58
N ILE A 74 12.24 -2.92 -8.81
CA ILE A 74 10.78 -2.79 -8.93
C ILE A 74 10.10 -3.94 -8.18
N GLY A 75 9.03 -3.65 -7.45
CA GLY A 75 8.23 -4.68 -6.77
C GLY A 75 6.73 -4.45 -6.93
N PRO A 76 6.14 -4.82 -8.08
CA PRO A 76 4.72 -4.59 -8.33
C PRO A 76 3.87 -5.73 -7.78
N THR A 77 2.58 -5.44 -7.60
CA THR A 77 1.54 -6.46 -7.46
C THR A 77 1.19 -7.05 -8.83
N ILE A 78 0.75 -8.30 -8.85
CA ILE A 78 0.27 -9.03 -10.04
C ILE A 78 -1.03 -9.78 -9.71
N GLU A 79 -1.66 -10.39 -10.72
CA GLU A 79 -2.97 -11.04 -10.60
C GLU A 79 -3.03 -12.09 -9.47
N ASP A 80 -1.96 -12.85 -9.25
CA ASP A 80 -1.91 -13.93 -8.26
C ASP A 80 -0.91 -13.70 -7.12
N GLY A 81 -0.31 -12.50 -7.01
CA GLY A 81 0.69 -12.24 -5.99
C GLY A 81 1.44 -10.93 -6.17
N PHE A 82 2.74 -10.98 -5.90
CA PHE A 82 3.68 -9.87 -6.07
C PHE A 82 5.08 -10.46 -6.31
N TYR A 83 5.99 -9.66 -6.85
CA TYR A 83 7.40 -10.00 -6.92
C TYR A 83 8.25 -8.78 -6.57
N TYR A 84 9.57 -8.97 -6.49
CA TYR A 84 10.52 -7.88 -6.34
C TYR A 84 11.81 -8.24 -7.07
N ASP A 85 12.30 -7.31 -7.88
CA ASP A 85 13.59 -7.42 -8.57
C ASP A 85 14.70 -6.83 -7.69
N PHE A 86 15.75 -7.63 -7.46
CA PHE A 86 16.92 -7.29 -6.65
C PHE A 86 18.20 -7.42 -7.48
N ASP A 87 19.20 -6.59 -7.17
CA ASP A 87 20.60 -6.71 -7.62
C ASP A 87 21.50 -6.87 -6.38
#